data_AF-A0A7W2FYP5-F1
#
_entry.id   AF-A0A7W2FYP5-F1
#
_cell.length_a   1.000
_cell.length_b   1.000
_cell.length_c   1.000
_cell.angle_alpha   90.00
_cell.angle_beta   90.00
_cell.angle_gamma   90.00
#
_symmetry.space_group_name_H-M   'P 1'
#
loop_
_entity.id
_entity.type
_entity.pdbx_description
1 polymer ?
#
loop_
_entity_poly.entity_id
_entity_poly.type
_entity_poly.pdbx_seq_one_letter_code
_entity_poly.pdbx_strand_id
1 'polypeptide(L)'
;MFKKVLIAEDIDTISLGVVSALKLYPEMEIVHSKYCEDALLKIKKALQDNQPFDLLISDLSFKTDQTNTVLNSGEDLINAVKKIQPQLAIVVYSIEDRMAKIKNMFDRNLINSYVSKGRNSAQELRKSIENIYENGEQYVPESLQHLLKKATVFEIDDQDIELLHLLASGHSQEEISTVFRNKKYSSASVSSLEKRINKLKIHFNSRNITHLINQTKDLGLI
;
A
#
# COMPACT_ATOMS: atom_id res chain seq x y z
N MET A 1 -25.53 -0.42 5.10
CA MET A 1 -24.50 0.09 4.18
C MET A 1 -23.51 0.94 5.00
N PHE A 2 -22.30 1.19 4.52
CA PHE A 2 -21.42 2.21 5.12
C PHE A 2 -22.11 3.57 5.14
N LYS A 3 -21.94 4.35 6.21
CA LYS A 3 -22.61 5.65 6.38
C LYS A 3 -21.66 6.81 6.12
N LYS A 4 -20.43 6.77 6.62
CA LYS A 4 -19.47 7.86 6.49
C LYS A 4 -18.24 7.41 5.69
N VAL A 5 -18.06 7.98 4.51
CA VAL A 5 -17.04 7.57 3.54
C VAL A 5 -16.07 8.71 3.28
N LEU A 6 -14.77 8.44 3.36
CA LEU A 6 -13.72 9.37 2.93
C LEU A 6 -13.15 8.93 1.59
N ILE A 7 -13.08 9.85 0.63
CA ILE A 7 -12.40 9.66 -0.66
C ILE A 7 -11.11 10.49 -0.64
N ALA A 8 -9.95 9.82 -0.76
CA ALA A 8 -8.64 10.43 -0.88
C ALA A 8 -8.11 10.27 -2.32
N GLU A 9 -8.18 11.35 -3.09
CA GLU A 9 -7.86 11.39 -4.53
C GLU A 9 -7.48 12.82 -4.93
N ASP A 10 -6.30 13.01 -5.51
CA ASP A 10 -5.79 14.32 -5.93
C ASP A 10 -6.31 14.75 -7.31
N ILE A 11 -6.76 13.79 -8.15
CA ILE A 11 -7.33 14.08 -9.47
C ILE A 11 -8.84 14.30 -9.37
N ASP A 12 -9.27 15.55 -9.56
CA ASP A 12 -10.68 15.97 -9.44
C ASP A 12 -11.66 15.14 -10.28
N THR A 13 -11.31 14.85 -11.53
CA THR A 13 -12.18 14.06 -12.43
C THR A 13 -12.39 12.64 -11.95
N ILE A 14 -11.37 12.04 -11.32
CA ILE A 14 -11.44 10.70 -10.76
C ILE A 14 -12.26 10.72 -9.47
N SER A 15 -12.02 11.71 -8.60
CA SER A 15 -12.77 11.89 -7.36
C SER A 15 -14.27 12.04 -7.64
N LEU A 16 -14.64 12.89 -8.61
CA LEU A 16 -16.03 13.04 -9.06
C LEU A 16 -16.60 11.75 -9.67
N GLY A 17 -15.80 10.98 -10.40
CA GLY A 17 -16.19 9.67 -10.91
C GLY A 17 -16.53 8.68 -9.79
N VAL A 18 -15.75 8.67 -8.71
CA VAL A 18 -16.02 7.88 -7.51
C VAL A 18 -17.33 8.33 -6.85
N VAL A 19 -17.54 9.64 -6.64
CA VAL A 19 -18.83 10.15 -6.12
C VAL A 19 -19.99 9.68 -6.97
N SER A 20 -19.87 9.81 -8.29
CA SER A 20 -20.93 9.40 -9.20
C SER A 20 -21.23 7.91 -9.11
N ALA A 21 -20.23 7.06 -8.84
CA ALA A 21 -20.43 5.64 -8.62
C ALA A 21 -21.18 5.34 -7.30
N LEU A 22 -21.04 6.21 -6.30
CA LEU A 22 -21.67 6.06 -4.97
C LEU A 22 -23.03 6.75 -4.84
N LYS A 23 -23.47 7.54 -5.82
CA LYS A 23 -24.77 8.23 -5.82
C LYS A 23 -25.98 7.31 -5.61
N LEU A 24 -25.85 6.01 -5.88
CA LEU A 24 -26.90 5.01 -5.65
C LEU A 24 -27.15 4.74 -4.16
N TYR A 25 -26.28 5.25 -3.27
CA TYR A 25 -26.39 5.11 -1.82
C TYR A 25 -26.55 6.51 -1.18
N PRO A 26 -27.74 7.13 -1.28
CA PRO A 26 -27.94 8.54 -0.91
C PRO A 26 -27.76 8.83 0.59
N GLU A 27 -27.79 7.79 1.44
CA GLU A 27 -27.54 7.93 2.88
C GLU A 27 -26.04 7.99 3.23
N MET A 28 -25.14 7.80 2.25
CA MET A 28 -23.70 7.97 2.48
C MET A 28 -23.33 9.44 2.60
N GLU A 29 -22.79 9.83 3.75
CA GLU A 29 -22.02 11.05 3.92
C GLU A 29 -20.65 10.85 3.25
N ILE A 30 -20.42 11.55 2.15
CA ILE A 30 -19.18 11.48 1.39
C ILE A 30 -18.33 12.72 1.70
N VAL A 31 -17.12 12.49 2.22
CA VAL A 31 -16.11 13.51 2.49
C VAL A 31 -14.95 13.31 1.50
N HIS A 32 -14.38 14.41 1.02
CA HIS A 32 -13.27 14.40 0.06
C HIS A 32 -11.99 14.94 0.67
N SER A 33 -10.86 14.38 0.25
CA SER A 33 -9.53 14.93 0.47
C SER A 33 -8.70 14.82 -0.81
N LYS A 34 -7.98 15.89 -1.14
CA LYS A 34 -7.01 15.89 -2.25
C LYS A 34 -5.59 15.51 -1.81
N TYR A 35 -5.35 15.45 -0.50
CA TYR A 35 -4.03 15.26 0.08
C TYR A 35 -4.05 14.17 1.16
N CYS A 36 -2.97 13.40 1.28
CA CYS A 36 -2.86 12.36 2.30
C CYS A 36 -2.94 12.94 3.73
N GLU A 37 -2.26 14.06 3.99
CA GLU A 37 -2.26 14.72 5.30
C GLU A 37 -3.65 15.21 5.69
N ASP A 38 -4.39 15.81 4.76
CA ASP A 38 -5.77 16.27 4.99
C ASP A 38 -6.71 15.07 5.23
N ALA A 39 -6.52 13.96 4.50
CA ALA A 39 -7.28 12.73 4.73
C ALA A 39 -7.03 12.17 6.14
N LEU A 40 -5.77 12.10 6.56
CA LEU A 40 -5.40 11.64 7.90
C LEU A 40 -5.94 12.58 8.99
N LEU A 41 -5.89 13.90 8.77
CA LEU A 41 -6.41 14.89 9.71
C LEU A 41 -7.92 14.75 9.88
N LYS A 42 -8.66 14.55 8.78
CA LYS A 42 -10.11 14.30 8.81
C LYS A 42 -10.46 13.05 9.60
N ILE A 43 -9.72 11.96 9.41
CA ILE A 43 -9.92 10.71 10.18
C ILE A 43 -9.64 10.95 11.68
N LYS A 44 -8.54 11.61 12.02
CA LYS A 44 -8.23 11.95 13.43
C LYS A 44 -9.32 12.79 14.07
N LYS A 45 -9.81 13.82 13.36
CA LYS A 45 -10.90 14.68 13.84
C LYS A 45 -12.20 13.88 14.02
N ALA A 46 -12.57 13.06 13.04
CA ALA A 46 -13.73 12.19 13.10
C ALA A 46 -13.72 11.24 14.31
N LEU A 47 -12.54 10.70 14.67
CA LEU A 47 -12.36 9.91 15.89
C LEU A 47 -12.57 10.74 17.17
N GLN A 48 -12.01 11.96 17.23
CA GLN A 48 -12.19 12.87 18.37
C GLN A 48 -13.66 13.28 18.55
N ASP A 49 -14.38 13.47 17.45
CA ASP A 49 -15.79 13.86 17.43
C ASP A 49 -16.73 12.66 17.68
N ASN A 50 -16.22 11.45 17.97
CA ASN A 50 -16.99 10.20 18.08
C ASN A 50 -17.86 9.89 16.85
N GLN A 51 -17.42 10.32 15.67
CA GLN A 51 -18.07 10.06 14.39
C GLN A 51 -17.07 9.49 13.37
N PRO A 52 -16.48 8.31 13.65
CA PRO A 52 -15.44 7.71 12.81
C PRO A 52 -15.95 7.45 11.40
N PHE A 53 -15.02 7.41 10.45
CA PHE A 53 -15.34 6.95 9.10
C PHE A 53 -15.58 5.44 9.11
N ASP A 54 -16.47 4.96 8.24
CA ASP A 54 -16.68 3.53 8.05
C ASP A 54 -15.83 2.97 6.90
N LEU A 55 -15.58 3.81 5.89
CA LEU A 55 -14.86 3.44 4.68
C LEU A 55 -13.90 4.55 4.23
N LEU A 56 -12.68 4.16 3.86
CA LEU A 56 -11.72 4.97 3.10
C LEU A 56 -11.57 4.40 1.69
N ILE A 57 -11.78 5.23 0.68
CA ILE A 57 -11.43 4.96 -0.71
C ILE A 57 -10.21 5.81 -1.04
N SER A 58 -9.07 5.19 -1.34
CA SER A 58 -7.81 5.91 -1.55
C SER A 58 -7.16 5.53 -2.87
N ASP A 59 -6.66 6.51 -3.62
CA ASP A 59 -5.58 6.24 -4.59
C ASP A 59 -4.30 5.84 -3.83
N LEU A 60 -3.33 5.25 -4.53
CA LEU A 60 -1.96 5.06 -4.06
C LEU A 60 -1.02 6.16 -4.54
N SER A 61 -1.33 6.78 -5.68
CA SER A 61 -0.49 7.80 -6.30
C SER A 61 -1.02 9.19 -5.98
N PHE A 62 -0.19 10.02 -5.36
CA PHE A 62 -0.51 11.43 -5.10
C PHE A 62 0.62 12.30 -5.62
N LYS A 63 0.29 13.46 -6.18
CA LYS A 63 1.27 14.50 -6.48
C LYS A 63 1.82 15.08 -5.18
N THR A 64 3.15 15.20 -5.13
CA THR A 64 3.86 15.84 -4.02
C THR A 64 4.00 17.33 -4.33
N ASP A 65 3.12 18.14 -3.76
CA ASP A 65 3.12 19.59 -4.02
C ASP A 65 4.00 20.39 -3.03
N GLN A 66 4.53 19.77 -1.97
CA GLN A 66 5.24 20.47 -0.90
C GLN A 66 6.51 19.77 -0.44
N THR A 67 7.51 20.56 -0.04
CA THR A 67 8.84 20.12 0.38
C THR A 67 8.87 19.44 1.77
N ASN A 68 7.75 19.38 2.49
CA ASN A 68 7.65 18.90 3.89
C ASN A 68 6.51 17.88 4.14
N THR A 69 6.03 17.17 3.12
CA THR A 69 5.00 16.12 3.31
C THR A 69 5.57 14.88 3.99
N VAL A 70 4.94 14.45 5.09
CA VAL A 70 5.32 13.22 5.81
C VAL A 70 4.72 12.00 5.12
N LEU A 71 3.53 12.14 4.52
CA LEU A 71 2.86 11.10 3.77
C LEU A 71 3.02 11.39 2.28
N ASN A 72 3.78 10.55 1.59
CA ASN A 72 4.13 10.79 0.19
C ASN A 72 3.35 9.91 -0.79
N SER A 73 2.47 9.05 -0.27
CA SER A 73 1.68 8.11 -1.06
C SER A 73 0.41 7.71 -0.32
N GLY A 74 -0.53 7.12 -1.05
CA GLY A 74 -1.71 6.52 -0.45
C GLY A 74 -1.39 5.30 0.40
N GLU A 75 -0.31 4.60 0.11
CA GLU A 75 0.16 3.51 0.98
C GLU A 75 0.63 4.05 2.34
N ASP A 76 1.34 5.18 2.37
CA ASP A 76 1.73 5.83 3.64
C ASP A 76 0.48 6.25 4.43
N LEU A 77 -0.52 6.82 3.74
CA LEU A 77 -1.83 7.14 4.34
C LEU A 77 -2.48 5.90 4.96
N ILE A 78 -2.58 4.80 4.21
CA ILE A 78 -3.20 3.55 4.68
C ILE A 78 -2.49 3.01 5.92
N ASN A 79 -1.15 2.97 5.92
CA ASN A 79 -0.38 2.55 7.08
C ASN A 79 -0.62 3.46 8.29
N ALA A 80 -0.65 4.79 8.11
CA ALA A 80 -0.92 5.74 9.19
C ALA A 80 -2.34 5.61 9.74
N VAL A 81 -3.32 5.39 8.86
CA VAL A 81 -4.73 5.23 9.22
C VAL A 81 -4.97 3.93 9.99
N LYS A 82 -4.38 2.80 9.55
CA LYS A 82 -4.50 1.53 10.27
C LYS A 82 -3.92 1.59 11.69
N LYS A 83 -2.96 2.46 11.97
CA LYS A 83 -2.44 2.69 13.34
C LYS A 83 -3.45 3.37 14.26
N ILE A 84 -4.29 4.26 13.74
CA ILE A 84 -5.23 5.06 14.56
C ILE A 84 -6.67 4.54 14.52
N GLN A 85 -7.06 3.85 13.44
CA GLN A 85 -8.38 3.24 13.28
C GLN A 85 -8.25 1.88 12.55
N PRO A 86 -7.81 0.82 13.25
CA PRO A 86 -7.53 -0.49 12.64
C PRO A 86 -8.73 -1.11 11.90
N GLN A 87 -9.93 -0.85 12.41
CA GLN A 87 -11.20 -1.39 11.90
C GLN A 87 -11.76 -0.62 10.69
N LEU A 88 -11.14 0.49 10.27
CA LEU A 88 -11.60 1.22 9.09
C LEU A 88 -11.50 0.31 7.86
N ALA A 89 -12.60 0.16 7.12
CA ALA A 89 -12.59 -0.53 5.85
C ALA A 89 -11.84 0.31 4.80
N ILE A 90 -10.96 -0.31 4.02
CA ILE A 90 -10.13 0.41 3.04
C ILE A 90 -10.28 -0.24 1.67
N VAL A 91 -10.72 0.54 0.69
CA VAL A 91 -10.69 0.17 -0.72
C VAL A 91 -9.62 1.01 -1.42
N VAL A 92 -8.65 0.34 -2.01
CA VAL A 92 -7.69 1.01 -2.90
C VAL A 92 -8.31 1.13 -4.28
N TYR A 93 -8.30 2.35 -4.83
CA TYR A 93 -8.78 2.65 -6.17
C TYR A 93 -7.62 3.28 -6.94
N SER A 94 -6.84 2.49 -7.68
CA SER A 94 -5.56 2.94 -8.25
C SER A 94 -5.25 2.37 -9.65
N ILE A 95 -4.32 3.00 -10.36
CA ILE A 95 -3.72 2.48 -11.61
C ILE A 95 -2.54 1.54 -11.36
N GLU A 96 -2.16 1.31 -10.10
CA GLU A 96 -1.07 0.40 -9.74
C GLU A 96 -1.28 -1.01 -10.33
N ASP A 97 -0.25 -1.55 -10.98
CA ASP A 97 -0.30 -2.83 -11.67
C ASP A 97 0.72 -3.84 -11.12
N ARG A 98 1.54 -3.43 -10.14
CA ARG A 98 2.49 -4.32 -9.48
C ARG A 98 1.77 -5.26 -8.51
N MET A 99 1.39 -6.43 -9.02
CA MET A 99 0.63 -7.45 -8.26
C MET A 99 1.29 -7.87 -6.95
N ALA A 100 2.63 -7.93 -6.88
CA ALA A 100 3.33 -8.24 -5.64
C ALA A 100 3.07 -7.20 -4.53
N LYS A 101 3.00 -5.92 -4.91
CA LYS A 101 2.68 -4.82 -3.99
C LYS A 101 1.23 -4.90 -3.52
N ILE A 102 0.30 -5.10 -4.44
CA ILE A 102 -1.13 -5.26 -4.12
C ILE A 102 -1.35 -6.47 -3.20
N LYS A 103 -0.70 -7.60 -3.50
CA LYS A 103 -0.76 -8.80 -2.68
C LYS A 103 -0.23 -8.55 -1.26
N ASN A 104 0.89 -7.86 -1.12
CA ASN A 104 1.46 -7.51 0.19
C ASN A 104 0.46 -6.69 1.03
N MET A 105 -0.30 -5.77 0.43
CA MET A 105 -1.32 -4.99 1.14
C MET A 105 -2.47 -5.87 1.65
N PHE A 106 -2.91 -6.86 0.86
CA PHE A 106 -3.89 -7.85 1.30
C PHE A 106 -3.32 -8.73 2.43
N ASP A 107 -2.15 -9.33 2.24
CA ASP A 107 -1.53 -10.26 3.20
C ASP A 107 -1.28 -9.58 4.57
N ARG A 108 -0.98 -8.28 4.58
CA ARG A 108 -0.78 -7.48 5.81
C ARG A 108 -2.08 -6.94 6.41
N ASN A 109 -3.24 -7.32 5.89
CA ASN A 109 -4.56 -6.83 6.30
C ASN A 109 -4.67 -5.28 6.27
N LEU A 110 -3.94 -4.64 5.35
CA LEU A 110 -3.99 -3.18 5.20
C LEU A 110 -5.22 -2.72 4.44
N ILE A 111 -5.74 -3.55 3.53
CA ILE A 111 -6.86 -3.22 2.66
C ILE A 111 -7.92 -4.31 2.70
N ASN A 112 -9.15 -3.91 2.41
CA ASN A 112 -10.31 -4.79 2.25
C ASN A 112 -10.57 -5.09 0.78
N SER A 113 -10.25 -4.18 -0.15
CA SER A 113 -10.30 -4.48 -1.58
C SER A 113 -9.37 -3.59 -2.39
N TYR A 114 -9.11 -4.02 -3.62
CA TYR A 114 -8.35 -3.29 -4.63
C TYR A 114 -9.15 -3.26 -5.93
N VAL A 115 -9.32 -2.07 -6.49
CA VAL A 115 -10.01 -1.84 -7.76
C VAL A 115 -9.10 -1.06 -8.68
N SER A 116 -8.85 -1.61 -9.87
CA SER A 116 -8.03 -0.95 -10.87
C SER A 116 -8.83 0.15 -11.57
N LYS A 117 -8.26 1.36 -11.68
CA LYS A 117 -8.88 2.45 -12.44
C LYS A 117 -8.88 2.08 -13.93
N GLY A 118 -10.08 1.97 -14.51
CA GLY A 118 -10.25 1.46 -15.87
C GLY A 118 -11.71 1.53 -16.34
N ARG A 119 -12.02 0.85 -17.45
CA ARG A 119 -13.34 0.98 -18.12
C ARG A 119 -14.54 0.58 -17.25
N ASN A 120 -14.40 -0.46 -16.43
CA ASN A 120 -15.48 -1.02 -15.61
C ASN A 120 -15.32 -0.71 -14.11
N SER A 121 -14.37 0.15 -13.77
CA SER A 121 -13.91 0.40 -12.41
C SER A 121 -15.00 0.92 -11.46
N ALA A 122 -15.96 1.72 -11.96
CA ALA A 122 -17.11 2.17 -11.17
C ALA A 122 -18.03 1.02 -10.73
N GLN A 123 -18.23 0.01 -11.59
CA GLN A 123 -19.04 -1.17 -11.22
C GLN A 123 -18.28 -2.08 -10.26
N GLU A 124 -16.98 -2.27 -10.48
CA GLU A 124 -16.13 -3.06 -9.59
C GLU A 124 -16.00 -2.41 -8.20
N LEU A 125 -15.93 -1.08 -8.14
CA LEU A 125 -15.93 -0.34 -6.88
C LEU A 125 -17.20 -0.58 -6.07
N ARG A 126 -18.38 -0.49 -6.71
CA ARG A 126 -19.66 -0.79 -6.04
C ARG A 126 -19.70 -2.22 -5.52
N LYS A 127 -19.37 -3.19 -6.38
CA LYS A 127 -19.33 -4.61 -5.99
C LYS A 127 -18.40 -4.83 -4.80
N SER A 128 -17.23 -4.17 -4.80
CA SER A 128 -16.26 -4.30 -3.72
C SER A 128 -16.82 -3.75 -2.41
N ILE A 129 -17.45 -2.59 -2.44
CA ILE A 129 -18.09 -1.97 -1.26
C ILE A 129 -19.21 -2.85 -0.71
N GLU A 130 -20.09 -3.35 -1.58
CA GLU A 130 -21.18 -4.25 -1.20
C GLU A 130 -20.66 -5.54 -0.57
N ASN A 131 -19.66 -6.19 -1.18
CA ASN A 131 -19.08 -7.43 -0.66
C ASN A 131 -18.38 -7.23 0.69
N ILE A 132 -17.64 -6.14 0.87
CA ILE A 132 -17.00 -5.84 2.16
C ILE A 132 -18.06 -5.60 3.23
N TYR A 133 -19.12 -4.85 2.89
CA TYR A 133 -20.19 -4.54 3.84
C TYR A 133 -20.97 -5.79 4.27
N GLU A 134 -21.28 -6.70 3.34
CA GLU A 134 -22.08 -7.90 3.61
C GLU A 134 -21.29 -9.00 4.33
N ASN A 135 -20.02 -9.21 3.94
CA ASN A 135 -19.23 -10.34 4.44
C ASN A 135 -18.28 -9.94 5.58
N GLY A 136 -18.01 -8.65 5.76
CA GLY A 136 -17.07 -8.16 6.80
C GLY A 136 -15.59 -8.46 6.53
N GLU A 137 -15.26 -9.01 5.36
CA GLU A 137 -13.92 -9.51 5.04
C GLU A 137 -13.29 -8.83 3.81
N GLN A 138 -12.07 -9.24 3.48
CA GLN A 138 -11.42 -8.84 2.25
C GLN A 138 -12.18 -9.39 1.04
N TYR A 139 -12.38 -8.55 0.03
CA TYR A 139 -12.92 -8.93 -1.27
C TYR A 139 -11.89 -8.67 -2.37
N VAL A 140 -11.52 -9.74 -3.05
CA VAL A 140 -10.63 -9.69 -4.23
C VAL A 140 -11.48 -9.87 -5.49
N PRO A 141 -11.58 -8.86 -6.37
CA PRO A 141 -12.26 -9.01 -7.65
C PRO A 141 -11.74 -10.21 -8.44
N GLU A 142 -12.64 -10.95 -9.10
CA GLU A 142 -12.30 -12.16 -9.86
C GLU A 142 -11.17 -11.94 -10.87
N SER A 143 -11.16 -10.77 -11.51
CA SER A 143 -10.14 -10.33 -12.46
C SER A 143 -8.71 -10.31 -11.87
N LEU A 144 -8.59 -10.14 -10.55
CA LEU A 144 -7.32 -10.06 -9.83
C LEU A 144 -6.94 -11.35 -9.11
N GLN A 145 -7.88 -12.25 -8.82
CA GLN A 145 -7.62 -13.44 -8.01
C GLN A 145 -6.49 -14.30 -8.57
N HIS A 146 -6.53 -14.61 -9.87
CA HIS A 146 -5.48 -15.44 -10.51
C HIS A 146 -4.14 -14.70 -10.60
N LEU A 147 -4.16 -13.37 -10.82
CA LEU A 147 -2.95 -12.56 -10.88
C LEU A 147 -2.26 -12.49 -9.51
N LEU A 148 -3.04 -12.31 -8.44
CA LEU A 148 -2.53 -12.31 -7.06
C LEU A 148 -2.05 -13.70 -6.64
N LYS A 149 -2.72 -14.79 -7.03
CA LYS A 149 -2.22 -16.15 -6.77
C LYS A 149 -0.85 -16.42 -7.41
N LYS A 150 -0.61 -15.87 -8.60
CA LYS A 150 0.68 -15.97 -9.31
C LYS A 150 1.73 -15.00 -8.79
N ALA A 151 1.32 -13.90 -8.17
CA ALA A 151 2.22 -12.94 -7.58
C ALA A 151 2.92 -13.59 -6.40
N THR A 152 4.20 -13.92 -6.58
CA THR A 152 5.05 -14.30 -5.47
C THR A 152 5.31 -13.07 -4.63
N VAL A 153 4.82 -13.06 -3.38
CA VAL A 153 5.36 -12.13 -2.39
C VAL A 153 6.78 -12.56 -2.18
N PHE A 154 7.70 -11.65 -2.42
CA PHE A 154 9.08 -11.87 -2.04
C PHE A 154 9.12 -12.00 -0.52
N GLU A 155 9.32 -13.23 -0.04
CA GLU A 155 9.59 -13.52 1.36
C GLU A 155 11.06 -13.19 1.64
N ILE A 156 11.29 -12.55 2.77
CA ILE A 156 12.63 -12.20 3.24
C ILE A 156 13.18 -13.44 3.92
N ASP A 157 14.29 -13.96 3.42
CA ASP A 157 14.99 -15.08 4.04
C ASP A 157 16.24 -14.61 4.83
N ASP A 158 16.92 -15.54 5.50
CA ASP A 158 18.12 -15.24 6.28
C ASP A 158 19.24 -14.61 5.45
N GLN A 159 19.35 -14.98 4.17
CA GLN A 159 20.33 -14.38 3.26
C GLN A 159 19.99 -12.91 2.95
N ASP A 160 18.69 -12.56 2.92
CA ASP A 160 18.24 -11.18 2.76
C ASP A 160 18.53 -10.34 4.01
N ILE A 161 18.30 -10.89 5.20
CA ILE A 161 18.66 -10.23 6.47
C ILE A 161 20.17 -9.99 6.54
N GLU A 162 20.99 -10.99 6.19
CA GLU A 162 22.44 -10.82 6.15
C GLU A 162 22.87 -9.77 5.12
N LEU A 163 22.27 -9.77 3.93
CA LEU A 163 22.49 -8.76 2.90
C LEU A 163 22.19 -7.35 3.45
N LEU A 164 21.07 -7.16 4.15
CA LEU A 164 20.68 -5.89 4.76
C LEU A 164 21.69 -5.45 5.85
N HIS A 165 22.15 -6.35 6.72
CA HIS A 165 23.17 -6.03 7.72
C HIS A 165 24.50 -5.59 7.09
N LEU A 166 24.95 -6.27 6.03
CA LEU A 166 26.21 -5.92 5.35
C LEU A 166 26.11 -4.55 4.66
N LEU A 167 24.97 -4.29 3.99
CA LEU A 167 24.68 -2.98 3.40
C LEU A 167 24.61 -1.88 4.46
N ALA A 168 23.97 -2.14 5.61
CA ALA A 168 23.90 -1.19 6.73
C ALA A 168 25.26 -0.91 7.36
N SER A 169 26.18 -1.88 7.28
CA SER A 169 27.56 -1.76 7.75
C SER A 169 28.49 -1.07 6.73
N GLY A 170 27.97 -0.65 5.57
CA GLY A 170 28.71 0.11 4.56
C GLY A 170 29.45 -0.71 3.52
N HIS A 171 29.22 -2.03 3.42
CA HIS A 171 29.86 -2.86 2.40
C HIS A 171 29.33 -2.54 1.00
N SER A 172 30.23 -2.48 0.03
CA SER A 172 29.93 -2.45 -1.40
C SER A 172 29.35 -3.79 -1.88
N GLN A 173 28.68 -3.80 -3.03
CA GLN A 173 28.10 -5.02 -3.59
C GLN A 173 29.18 -6.03 -3.98
N GLU A 174 30.36 -5.55 -4.35
CA GLU A 174 31.56 -6.35 -4.65
C GLU A 174 32.09 -7.06 -3.40
N GLU A 175 32.16 -6.35 -2.26
CA GLU A 175 32.56 -6.92 -0.98
C GLU A 175 31.54 -7.97 -0.50
N ILE A 176 30.25 -7.65 -0.59
CA ILE A 176 29.16 -8.58 -0.24
C ILE A 176 29.20 -9.82 -1.15
N SER A 177 29.44 -9.64 -2.46
CA SER A 177 29.60 -10.76 -3.40
C SER A 177 30.73 -11.69 -2.97
N THR A 178 31.82 -11.14 -2.44
CA THR A 178 32.95 -11.93 -1.94
C THR A 178 32.57 -12.71 -0.68
N VAL A 179 31.89 -12.08 0.28
CA VAL A 179 31.37 -12.73 1.49
C VAL A 179 30.41 -13.88 1.13
N PHE A 180 29.46 -13.63 0.23
CA PHE A 180 28.44 -14.60 -0.16
C PHE A 180 29.04 -15.78 -0.93
N ARG A 181 30.11 -15.56 -1.72
CA ARG A 181 30.85 -16.64 -2.40
C ARG A 181 31.55 -17.54 -1.39
N ASN A 182 32.18 -16.95 -0.37
CA ASN A 182 32.84 -17.71 0.69
C ASN A 182 31.85 -18.56 1.49
N LYS A 183 30.63 -18.05 1.67
CA LYS A 183 29.50 -18.78 2.29
C LYS A 183 28.79 -19.76 1.36
N LYS A 184 29.21 -19.86 0.09
CA LYS A 184 28.64 -20.75 -0.95
C LYS A 184 27.15 -20.52 -1.21
N TYR A 185 26.68 -19.27 -1.10
CA TYR A 185 25.32 -18.92 -1.51
C TYR A 185 25.17 -18.96 -3.02
N SER A 186 23.99 -19.40 -3.49
CA SER A 186 23.65 -19.45 -4.92
C SER A 186 23.50 -18.06 -5.55
N SER A 187 23.24 -17.05 -4.72
CA SER A 187 23.02 -15.63 -5.05
C SER A 187 24.26 -14.77 -4.78
N ALA A 188 25.45 -15.27 -5.13
CA ALA A 188 26.72 -14.65 -4.74
C ALA A 188 27.39 -13.79 -5.83
N SER A 189 26.75 -13.55 -6.99
CA SER A 189 27.25 -12.58 -7.98
C SER A 189 26.70 -11.18 -7.72
N VAL A 190 27.44 -10.14 -8.10
CA VAL A 190 26.97 -8.74 -8.02
C VAL A 190 25.60 -8.57 -8.68
N SER A 191 25.41 -9.13 -9.88
CA SER A 191 24.12 -9.07 -10.58
C SER A 191 22.97 -9.80 -9.86
N SER A 192 23.26 -10.88 -9.13
CA SER A 192 22.26 -11.56 -8.32
C SER A 192 21.92 -10.77 -7.04
N LEU A 193 22.91 -10.10 -6.45
CA LEU A 193 22.71 -9.17 -5.33
C LEU A 193 21.88 -7.96 -5.77
N GLU A 194 22.17 -7.33 -6.90
CA GLU A 194 21.37 -6.22 -7.44
C GLU A 194 19.89 -6.59 -7.60
N LYS A 195 19.63 -7.77 -8.18
CA LYS A 195 18.26 -8.29 -8.34
C LYS A 195 17.58 -8.46 -6.99
N ARG A 196 18.31 -8.95 -5.99
CA ARG A 196 17.80 -9.20 -4.64
C ARG A 196 17.56 -7.89 -3.87
N ILE A 197 18.48 -6.93 -3.93
CA ILE A 197 18.31 -5.57 -3.42
C ILE A 197 17.09 -4.90 -4.06
N ASN A 198 16.90 -5.05 -5.38
CA ASN A 198 15.72 -4.50 -6.07
C ASN A 198 14.42 -5.13 -5.58
N LYS A 199 14.39 -6.45 -5.33
CA LYS A 199 13.23 -7.12 -4.72
C LYS A 199 12.94 -6.61 -3.31
N LEU A 200 13.97 -6.45 -2.49
CA LEU A 200 13.86 -5.86 -1.14
C LEU A 200 13.33 -4.43 -1.20
N LYS A 201 13.86 -3.57 -2.08
CA LYS A 201 13.33 -2.21 -2.28
C LYS A 201 11.86 -2.21 -2.69
N ILE A 202 11.43 -3.13 -3.56
CA ILE A 202 10.02 -3.25 -3.94
C ILE A 202 9.18 -3.71 -2.75
N HIS A 203 9.64 -4.72 -2.00
CA HIS A 203 8.95 -5.24 -0.82
C HIS A 203 8.73 -4.18 0.26
N PHE A 204 9.75 -3.36 0.52
CA PHE A 204 9.68 -2.28 1.52
C PHE A 204 9.23 -0.93 0.96
N ASN A 205 8.87 -0.86 -0.33
CA ASN A 205 8.52 0.38 -1.04
C ASN A 205 9.63 1.47 -0.91
N SER A 206 10.89 1.05 -0.86
CA SER A 206 12.06 1.90 -0.67
C SER A 206 12.53 2.52 -2.00
N ARG A 207 12.82 3.82 -1.99
CA ARG A 207 13.28 4.57 -3.18
C ARG A 207 14.75 4.32 -3.51
N ASN A 208 15.56 4.06 -2.50
CA ASN A 208 17.00 3.80 -2.62
C ASN A 208 17.47 2.90 -1.46
N ILE A 209 18.74 2.50 -1.47
CA ILE A 209 19.32 1.62 -0.45
C ILE A 209 19.26 2.27 0.93
N THR A 210 19.55 3.56 1.06
CA THR A 210 19.48 4.28 2.34
C THR A 210 18.07 4.22 2.95
N HIS A 211 17.03 4.45 2.13
CA HIS A 211 15.63 4.35 2.57
C HIS A 211 15.30 2.92 3.01
N LEU A 212 15.76 1.91 2.27
CA LEU A 212 15.60 0.49 2.61
C LEU A 212 16.23 0.16 3.97
N ILE A 213 17.47 0.61 4.23
CA ILE A 213 18.16 0.36 5.50
C ILE A 213 17.45 1.05 6.67
N ASN A 214 16.99 2.29 6.51
CA ASN A 214 16.26 2.97 7.57
C ASN A 214 14.96 2.25 7.91
N GLN A 215 14.16 1.87 6.89
CA GLN A 215 12.91 1.15 7.10
C GLN A 215 13.12 -0.21 7.79
N THR A 216 14.15 -0.94 7.40
CA THR A 216 14.44 -2.27 7.98
C THR A 216 14.92 -2.18 9.43
N LYS A 217 15.66 -1.13 9.80
CA LYS A 217 16.01 -0.82 11.19
C LYS A 217 14.80 -0.42 12.03
N ASP A 218 13.94 0.46 11.52
CA ASP A 218 12.73 0.91 12.22
C ASP A 218 11.76 -0.25 12.50
N LEU A 219 11.78 -1.27 11.65
CA LEU A 219 11.01 -2.51 11.81
C LEU A 219 11.67 -3.53 12.76
N GLY A 220 12.91 -3.29 13.22
CA GLY A 220 13.67 -4.22 14.06
C GLY A 220 14.12 -5.50 13.33
N LEU A 221 14.21 -5.46 12.00
CA LEU A 221 14.70 -6.58 11.20
C LEU A 221 16.23 -6.68 11.20
N ILE A 222 16.91 -5.54 11.33
CA ILE A 222 18.38 -5.41 11.43
C ILE A 222 18.81 -4.38 12.47
#